data_AF-A0A6G1KMP2-F1
#
_entry.id   AF-A0A6G1KMP2-F1
#
_cell.length_a   1.000
_cell.length_b   1.000
_cell.length_c   1.000
_cell.angle_alpha   90.00
_cell.angle_beta   90.00
_cell.angle_gamma   90.00
#
_symmetry.space_group_name_H-M   'P 1'
#
loop_
_entity.id
_entity.type
_entity.pdbx_description
1 polymer ?
#
loop_
_entity_poly.entity_id
_entity_poly.type
_entity_poly.pdbx_seq_one_letter_code
_entity_poly.pdbx_strand_id
1 'polypeptide(L)'
;MSSGRPQEVPCAENNAPPPPYSTNKASNISIPVKTATADGLVTEETTDDRANVASDSSTSESIGDGSGTSRHAEVAEAASKLDLTNTLFTFGPRGNFVLGNERVAYLLSATAKITSCGMELPYTVALGEDNRYFVACKGATGSPTWATSCEPEPAAIKTTLGSTLKKRWFSRSKGKEKSQPEPKREHDAPSKSAQWSRWVENLPTNLQDLKETRVYFGAGARYYAYSTKGCIWHDIPQKMEALLEKRHEATATRPRLVALGKADSFVLIWPDGTLDYDLCELYPDAEKALSSHHTTPISFIALDPFYSKAYFLEYSSGMITYIFSALISPLVSEQINLVVKATLQMRAVKSGKTYHLKETKSGGICVVVISPETKHTWTAELCNKELKQGEETTSQKFGPGSG
;
A
#
# COMPACT_ATOMS: atom_id res chain seq x y z
N MET A 1 -4.34 -27.41 12.23
CA MET A 1 -3.77 -26.55 11.18
C MET A 1 -4.11 -27.17 9.85
N SER A 2 -5.08 -26.60 9.12
CA SER A 2 -5.53 -27.11 7.82
C SER A 2 -4.53 -26.68 6.76
N SER A 3 -3.85 -27.61 6.10
CA SER A 3 -2.99 -27.32 4.95
C SER A 3 -3.85 -27.15 3.71
N GLY A 4 -4.31 -25.92 3.45
CA GLY A 4 -5.00 -25.57 2.21
C GLY A 4 -4.12 -25.90 0.99
N ARG A 5 -4.70 -26.60 0.01
CA ARG A 5 -4.03 -26.86 -1.27
C ARG A 5 -3.84 -25.53 -1.99
N PRO A 6 -2.65 -25.22 -2.51
CA PRO A 6 -2.51 -24.01 -3.30
C PRO A 6 -3.10 -24.23 -4.70
N GLN A 7 -3.88 -23.26 -5.16
CA GLN A 7 -4.69 -23.36 -6.38
C GLN A 7 -4.14 -22.41 -7.46
N GLU A 8 -3.88 -22.93 -8.66
CA GLU A 8 -3.62 -22.12 -9.85
C GLU A 8 -4.98 -21.85 -10.51
N VAL A 9 -5.38 -20.57 -10.61
CA VAL A 9 -6.62 -20.19 -11.28
C VAL A 9 -6.27 -19.51 -12.62
N PRO A 10 -6.52 -20.16 -13.77
CA PRO A 10 -6.23 -19.57 -15.08
C PRO A 10 -7.11 -18.33 -15.33
N CYS A 11 -6.57 -17.33 -16.03
CA CYS A 11 -7.36 -16.17 -16.45
C CYS A 11 -8.35 -16.56 -17.55
N ALA A 12 -9.63 -16.25 -17.38
CA ALA A 12 -10.53 -16.11 -18.51
C ALA A 12 -10.31 -14.73 -19.16
N GLU A 13 -10.06 -14.69 -20.47
CA GLU A 13 -10.10 -13.46 -21.26
C GLU A 13 -11.58 -13.03 -21.37
N ASN A 14 -11.99 -11.94 -20.69
CA ASN A 14 -13.36 -11.45 -20.75
C ASN A 14 -13.42 -9.97 -21.16
N ASN A 15 -14.07 -9.71 -22.29
CA ASN A 15 -14.40 -8.38 -22.84
C ASN A 15 -15.89 -8.01 -22.61
N ALA A 16 -16.59 -8.64 -21.66
CA ALA A 16 -18.02 -8.37 -21.44
C ALA A 16 -18.24 -7.37 -20.27
N PRO A 17 -19.15 -6.39 -20.41
CA PRO A 17 -19.51 -5.48 -19.32
C PRO A 17 -20.27 -6.22 -18.20
N PRO A 18 -20.05 -5.85 -16.92
CA PRO A 18 -20.67 -6.53 -15.79
C PRO A 18 -22.18 -6.19 -15.65
N PRO A 19 -23.00 -7.11 -15.12
CA PRO A 19 -24.39 -6.83 -14.77
C PRO A 19 -24.50 -5.86 -13.57
N PRO A 20 -25.59 -5.09 -13.45
CA PRO A 20 -25.82 -4.20 -12.31
C PRO A 20 -26.01 -4.99 -10.99
N TYR A 21 -25.35 -4.55 -9.93
CA TYR A 21 -25.37 -5.20 -8.62
C TYR A 21 -26.52 -4.75 -7.72
N SER A 22 -27.09 -5.71 -6.99
CA SER A 22 -27.99 -5.51 -5.85
C SER A 22 -27.18 -5.36 -4.55
N THR A 23 -27.47 -4.32 -3.76
CA THR A 23 -26.79 -4.02 -2.49
C THR A 23 -27.32 -4.92 -1.37
N ASN A 24 -26.42 -5.64 -0.68
CA ASN A 24 -26.77 -6.35 0.55
C ASN A 24 -26.81 -5.37 1.73
N LYS A 25 -27.92 -5.40 2.49
CA LYS A 25 -28.09 -4.72 3.79
C LYS A 25 -26.99 -5.15 4.76
N ALA A 26 -26.31 -4.18 5.36
CA ALA A 26 -25.53 -4.37 6.56
C ALA A 26 -26.43 -4.96 7.66
N SER A 27 -26.04 -6.11 8.22
CA SER A 27 -26.67 -6.67 9.41
C SER A 27 -26.35 -5.78 10.61
N ASN A 28 -27.36 -5.08 11.10
CA ASN A 28 -27.32 -4.34 12.37
C ASN A 28 -27.05 -5.32 13.52
N ILE A 29 -25.89 -5.20 14.16
CA ILE A 29 -25.61 -5.79 15.48
C ILE A 29 -25.85 -4.68 16.51
N SER A 30 -26.96 -4.78 17.26
CA SER A 30 -27.25 -3.89 18.38
C SER A 30 -26.40 -4.28 19.61
N ILE A 31 -25.58 -3.35 20.11
CA ILE A 31 -24.89 -3.46 21.39
C ILE A 31 -25.73 -2.69 22.44
N PRO A 32 -26.11 -3.30 23.59
CA PRO A 32 -26.83 -2.60 24.64
C PRO A 32 -25.88 -1.70 25.44
N VAL A 33 -26.19 -0.40 25.48
CA VAL A 33 -25.57 0.58 26.37
C VAL A 33 -26.21 0.46 27.76
N LYS A 34 -25.42 0.11 28.78
CA LYS A 34 -25.81 0.27 30.18
C LYS A 34 -25.48 1.70 30.61
N THR A 35 -26.49 2.51 30.86
CA THR A 35 -26.39 3.79 31.58
C THR A 35 -26.26 3.53 33.07
N ALA A 36 -25.23 4.08 33.69
CA ALA A 36 -25.09 4.17 35.14
C ALA A 36 -25.61 5.55 35.59
N THR A 37 -26.57 5.53 36.51
CA THR A 37 -27.18 6.68 37.17
C THR A 37 -26.22 7.23 38.24
N ALA A 38 -26.09 8.55 38.32
CA ALA A 38 -25.60 9.23 39.52
C ALA A 38 -26.43 10.51 39.72
N ASP A 39 -27.12 10.52 40.86
CA ASP A 39 -27.92 11.62 41.40
C ASP A 39 -27.07 12.85 41.76
N GLY A 40 -27.68 14.04 41.74
CA GLY A 40 -27.04 15.26 42.26
C GLY A 40 -27.81 16.55 41.97
N LEU A 41 -28.87 16.77 42.75
CA LEU A 41 -29.72 17.96 42.87
C LEU A 41 -28.92 19.24 43.23
N VAL A 42 -29.26 20.42 42.66
CA VAL A 42 -29.60 21.70 43.34
C VAL A 42 -30.13 22.70 42.30
N THR A 43 -31.30 23.24 42.61
CA THR A 43 -32.09 24.30 41.97
C THR A 43 -31.59 25.70 42.30
N GLU A 44 -31.75 26.68 41.39
CA GLU A 44 -32.24 28.02 41.74
C GLU A 44 -32.78 28.78 40.50
N GLU A 45 -33.56 29.81 40.80
CA GLU A 45 -34.80 30.24 40.16
C GLU A 45 -34.67 31.53 39.30
N THR A 46 -35.51 31.61 38.26
CA THR A 46 -36.25 32.78 37.69
C THR A 46 -35.64 34.18 37.55
N THR A 47 -35.77 34.79 36.36
CA THR A 47 -36.85 35.77 36.02
C THR A 47 -36.73 36.31 34.57
N ASP A 48 -37.90 36.38 33.89
CA ASP A 48 -38.47 37.45 33.02
C ASP A 48 -37.58 38.21 32.01
N ASP A 49 -38.03 38.66 30.82
CA ASP A 49 -39.34 38.79 30.20
C ASP A 49 -39.15 39.20 28.72
N ARG A 50 -40.26 39.18 27.96
CA ARG A 50 -40.56 39.96 26.74
C ARG A 50 -40.16 39.46 25.33
N ALA A 51 -41.24 39.07 24.62
CA ALA A 51 -41.85 39.78 23.48
C ALA A 51 -41.88 39.03 22.13
N ASN A 52 -43.08 38.53 21.82
CA ASN A 52 -43.78 38.44 20.54
C ASN A 52 -43.08 39.04 19.30
N VAL A 53 -42.97 38.26 18.23
CA VAL A 53 -43.53 38.59 16.90
C VAL A 53 -43.87 37.28 16.17
N ALA A 54 -45.14 37.11 15.82
CA ALA A 54 -45.61 36.11 14.87
C ALA A 54 -45.33 36.58 13.43
N SER A 55 -44.89 35.68 12.56
CA SER A 55 -45.19 35.81 11.12
C SER A 55 -45.08 34.46 10.42
N ASP A 56 -46.16 34.16 9.71
CA ASP A 56 -46.39 33.00 8.85
C ASP A 56 -45.34 32.86 7.74
N SER A 57 -44.99 31.62 7.40
CA SER A 57 -44.89 31.16 6.00
C SER A 57 -44.59 29.66 5.96
N SER A 58 -45.65 28.87 6.01
CA SER A 58 -45.63 27.47 5.58
C SER A 58 -45.43 27.44 4.06
N THR A 59 -44.23 27.07 3.63
CA THR A 59 -43.97 26.65 2.25
C THR A 59 -43.59 25.18 2.31
N SER A 60 -44.52 24.33 1.90
CA SER A 60 -44.35 22.90 1.74
C SER A 60 -43.49 22.65 0.50
N GLU A 61 -42.19 22.45 0.69
CA GLU A 61 -41.34 21.88 -0.35
C GLU A 61 -41.60 20.37 -0.44
N SER A 62 -42.12 19.96 -1.59
CA SER A 62 -42.23 18.57 -1.99
C SER A 62 -40.85 17.93 -2.02
N ILE A 63 -40.63 16.95 -1.15
CA ILE A 63 -39.50 16.02 -1.22
C ILE A 63 -39.68 15.23 -2.52
N GLY A 64 -38.97 15.65 -3.57
CA GLY A 64 -38.82 14.86 -4.78
C GLY A 64 -37.96 13.64 -4.45
N ASP A 65 -38.51 12.45 -4.66
CA ASP A 65 -37.78 11.18 -4.70
C ASP A 65 -36.74 11.23 -5.84
N GLY A 66 -35.61 11.88 -5.55
CA GLY A 66 -34.44 11.90 -6.40
C GLY A 66 -33.78 10.53 -6.38
N SER A 67 -33.95 9.79 -7.47
CA SER A 67 -33.39 8.45 -7.69
C SER A 67 -31.92 8.34 -7.25
N GLY A 68 -31.68 7.59 -6.17
CA GLY A 68 -30.34 7.31 -5.63
C GLY A 68 -29.40 6.50 -6.55
N THR A 69 -29.85 6.13 -7.75
CA THR A 69 -29.07 5.43 -8.77
C THR A 69 -28.01 6.31 -9.44
N SER A 70 -28.19 7.64 -9.45
CA SER A 70 -27.27 8.56 -10.14
C SER A 70 -25.88 8.65 -9.48
N ARG A 71 -25.82 8.73 -8.15
CA ARG A 71 -24.54 8.87 -7.42
C ARG A 71 -23.64 7.65 -7.52
N HIS A 72 -24.20 6.45 -7.59
CA HIS A 72 -23.39 5.23 -7.74
C HIS A 72 -22.77 5.09 -9.13
N ALA A 73 -23.49 5.49 -10.18
CA ALA A 73 -22.96 5.51 -11.54
C ALA A 73 -21.81 6.54 -11.67
N GLU A 74 -21.96 7.72 -11.06
CA GLU A 74 -20.91 8.74 -11.05
C GLU A 74 -19.66 8.31 -10.28
N VAL A 75 -19.83 7.62 -9.13
CA VAL A 75 -18.71 7.04 -8.37
C VAL A 75 -18.04 5.90 -9.15
N ALA A 76 -18.79 5.04 -9.82
CA ALA A 76 -18.24 3.96 -10.64
C ALA A 76 -17.50 4.49 -11.88
N GLU A 77 -18.02 5.52 -12.54
CA GLU A 77 -17.34 6.19 -13.65
C GLU A 77 -16.07 6.90 -13.19
N ALA A 78 -16.13 7.63 -12.07
CA ALA A 78 -14.96 8.26 -11.46
C ALA A 78 -13.92 7.21 -11.03
N ALA A 79 -14.35 6.05 -10.52
CA ALA A 79 -13.48 4.95 -10.16
C ALA A 79 -12.84 4.27 -11.38
N SER A 80 -13.57 4.12 -12.48
CA SER A 80 -13.02 3.59 -13.74
C SER A 80 -11.99 4.52 -14.39
N LYS A 81 -12.09 5.83 -14.10
CA LYS A 81 -11.15 6.88 -14.51
C LYS A 81 -10.05 7.15 -13.48
N LEU A 82 -10.01 6.40 -12.36
CA LEU A 82 -8.86 6.44 -11.46
C LEU A 82 -7.69 5.80 -12.18
N ASP A 83 -6.97 6.65 -12.91
CA ASP A 83 -5.61 6.39 -13.36
C ASP A 83 -4.89 5.77 -12.17
N LEU A 84 -4.51 4.49 -12.30
CA LEU A 84 -3.80 3.73 -11.28
C LEU A 84 -2.71 4.67 -10.78
N THR A 85 -2.82 5.10 -9.51
CA THR A 85 -1.86 6.06 -9.02
C THR A 85 -0.49 5.42 -9.23
N ASN A 86 0.44 6.12 -9.87
CA ASN A 86 1.84 5.69 -10.04
C ASN A 86 2.57 5.67 -8.68
N THR A 87 1.83 5.42 -7.60
CA THR A 87 2.29 5.25 -6.24
C THR A 87 2.89 3.86 -6.15
N LEU A 88 4.20 3.84 -6.12
CA LEU A 88 4.94 2.67 -5.73
C LEU A 88 5.30 2.83 -4.25
N PHE A 89 4.61 2.10 -3.39
CA PHE A 89 4.95 2.06 -1.97
C PHE A 89 4.84 0.62 -1.44
N THR A 90 5.82 0.17 -0.66
CA THR A 90 5.75 -1.12 0.04
C THR A 90 6.51 -1.08 1.36
N PHE A 91 5.92 -1.63 2.41
CA PHE A 91 6.61 -1.87 3.67
C PHE A 91 7.50 -3.11 3.56
N GLY A 92 8.63 -3.08 4.25
CA GLY A 92 9.59 -4.16 4.35
C GLY A 92 10.01 -4.41 5.80
N PRO A 93 10.64 -5.55 6.06
CA PRO A 93 11.00 -5.96 7.42
C PRO A 93 11.96 -4.95 8.04
N ARG A 94 11.95 -4.85 9.38
CA ARG A 94 12.86 -3.99 10.16
C ARG A 94 12.75 -2.50 9.81
N GLY A 95 11.54 -2.05 9.48
CA GLY A 95 11.29 -0.65 9.11
C GLY A 95 11.97 -0.24 7.80
N ASN A 96 12.28 -1.20 6.93
CA ASN A 96 12.61 -0.89 5.54
C ASN A 96 11.31 -0.58 4.79
N PHE A 97 11.36 0.24 3.78
CA PHE A 97 10.25 0.44 2.85
C PHE A 97 10.79 0.99 1.54
N VAL A 98 10.02 0.80 0.48
CA VAL A 98 10.29 1.39 -0.82
C VAL A 98 9.23 2.42 -1.10
N LEU A 99 9.66 3.60 -1.52
CA LEU A 99 8.78 4.66 -2.01
C LEU A 99 9.32 5.11 -3.36
N GLY A 100 8.50 5.03 -4.39
CA GLY A 100 8.83 5.47 -5.73
C GLY A 100 7.87 6.53 -6.25
N ASN A 101 8.41 7.36 -7.12
CA ASN A 101 7.67 8.28 -7.97
C ASN A 101 7.87 7.89 -9.44
N GLU A 102 7.28 8.63 -10.37
CA GLU A 102 7.34 8.36 -11.82
C GLU A 102 8.76 8.20 -12.42
N ARG A 103 9.81 8.62 -11.72
CA ARG A 103 11.19 8.63 -12.22
C ARG A 103 12.12 7.73 -11.40
N VAL A 104 11.95 7.67 -10.09
CA VAL A 104 12.93 7.09 -9.18
C VAL A 104 12.21 6.34 -8.06
N ALA A 105 12.71 5.13 -7.74
CA ALA A 105 12.41 4.44 -6.50
C ALA A 105 13.50 4.69 -5.46
N TYR A 106 13.08 4.83 -4.21
CA TYR A 106 13.95 5.00 -3.06
C TYR A 106 13.79 3.79 -2.16
N LEU A 107 14.92 3.21 -1.77
CA LEU A 107 14.96 2.25 -0.68
C LEU A 107 15.34 3.02 0.58
N LEU A 108 14.41 3.05 1.52
CA LEU A 108 14.60 3.66 2.83
C LEU A 108 14.69 2.55 3.87
N SER A 109 15.59 2.71 4.82
CA SER A 109 15.78 1.78 5.92
C SER A 109 15.70 2.53 7.23
N ALA A 110 15.01 1.98 8.23
CA ALA A 110 15.06 2.51 9.58
C ALA A 110 16.49 2.58 10.16
N THR A 111 17.41 1.75 9.64
CA THR A 111 18.78 1.60 10.14
C THR A 111 19.87 2.13 9.21
N ALA A 112 19.52 2.50 7.97
CA ALA A 112 20.51 2.90 6.96
C ALA A 112 20.10 4.17 6.23
N LYS A 113 21.10 4.86 5.66
CA LYS A 113 20.88 6.04 4.80
C LYS A 113 19.97 5.69 3.63
N ILE A 114 19.13 6.64 3.22
CA ILE A 114 18.36 6.55 1.98
C ILE A 114 19.34 6.21 0.86
N THR A 115 19.06 5.15 0.13
CA THR A 115 19.88 4.82 -1.03
C THR A 115 18.97 4.93 -2.25
N SER A 116 19.29 5.87 -3.14
CA SER A 116 18.72 5.84 -4.48
C SER A 116 19.19 4.55 -5.14
N CYS A 117 18.25 3.68 -5.54
CA CYS A 117 18.62 2.41 -6.14
C CYS A 117 19.19 2.60 -7.56
N GLY A 118 19.08 3.79 -8.14
CA GLY A 118 19.53 4.09 -9.51
C GLY A 118 18.79 3.27 -10.56
N MET A 119 17.69 2.64 -10.16
CA MET A 119 16.84 1.84 -11.04
C MET A 119 15.86 2.76 -11.75
N GLU A 120 15.59 2.49 -13.03
CA GLU A 120 14.35 2.95 -13.65
C GLU A 120 13.17 2.53 -12.77
N LEU A 121 12.12 3.36 -12.73
CA LEU A 121 10.97 3.11 -11.85
C LEU A 121 10.44 1.68 -12.06
N PRO A 122 10.52 0.83 -11.02
CA PRO A 122 9.94 -0.49 -11.11
C PRO A 122 8.42 -0.39 -11.16
N TYR A 123 7.82 -1.27 -11.97
CA TYR A 123 6.37 -1.41 -12.10
C TYR A 123 5.75 -1.99 -10.84
N THR A 124 6.48 -2.87 -10.15
CA THR A 124 6.08 -3.40 -8.86
C THR A 124 7.32 -3.71 -8.02
N VAL A 125 7.19 -3.45 -6.72
CA VAL A 125 8.17 -3.81 -5.70
C VAL A 125 7.42 -4.35 -4.51
N ALA A 126 7.89 -5.47 -3.97
CA ALA A 126 7.39 -6.06 -2.76
C ALA A 126 8.56 -6.51 -1.89
N LEU A 127 8.50 -6.23 -0.59
CA LEU A 127 9.50 -6.65 0.38
C LEU A 127 8.85 -7.57 1.42
N GLY A 128 9.45 -8.73 1.66
CA GLY A 128 9.00 -9.70 2.66
C GLY A 128 10.08 -10.01 3.69
N GLU A 129 9.74 -10.82 4.70
CA GLU A 129 10.72 -11.31 5.69
C GLU A 129 11.78 -12.21 5.03
N ASP A 130 12.87 -12.43 5.77
CA ASP A 130 13.96 -13.32 5.36
C ASP A 130 14.61 -12.94 4.02
N ASN A 131 14.75 -11.64 3.79
CA ASN A 131 15.29 -11.06 2.56
C ASN A 131 14.50 -11.44 1.30
N ARG A 132 13.21 -11.78 1.45
CA ARG A 132 12.35 -11.98 0.29
C ARG A 132 12.02 -10.65 -0.37
N TYR A 133 12.09 -10.65 -1.68
CA TYR A 133 11.69 -9.49 -2.46
C TYR A 133 11.20 -9.91 -3.83
N PHE A 134 10.42 -9.03 -4.43
CA PHE A 134 10.06 -9.08 -5.83
C PHE A 134 10.19 -7.68 -6.41
N VAL A 135 10.82 -7.57 -7.57
CA VAL A 135 10.94 -6.33 -8.32
C VAL A 135 10.69 -6.67 -9.78
N ALA A 136 9.79 -5.95 -10.44
CA ALA A 136 9.63 -6.01 -11.88
C ALA A 136 9.72 -4.61 -12.48
N CYS A 137 10.42 -4.47 -13.60
CA CYS A 137 10.71 -3.19 -14.23
C CYS A 137 11.01 -3.34 -15.73
N LYS A 138 11.30 -2.20 -16.36
CA LYS A 138 11.93 -2.15 -17.68
C LYS A 138 13.44 -2.33 -17.51
N GLY A 139 14.04 -3.20 -18.31
CA GLY A 139 15.50 -3.39 -18.38
C GLY A 139 16.16 -2.34 -19.26
N ALA A 140 17.49 -2.25 -19.22
CA ALA A 140 18.27 -1.26 -19.99
C ALA A 140 18.06 -1.35 -21.52
N THR A 141 17.74 -2.55 -22.04
CA THR A 141 17.41 -2.80 -23.45
C THR A 141 15.95 -2.49 -23.79
N GLY A 142 15.17 -2.05 -22.81
CA GLY A 142 13.72 -1.90 -22.90
C GLY A 142 12.94 -3.20 -22.74
N SER A 143 13.58 -4.34 -22.50
CA SER A 143 12.86 -5.60 -22.26
C SER A 143 12.29 -5.70 -20.84
N PRO A 144 11.16 -6.39 -20.64
CA PRO A 144 10.66 -6.73 -19.31
C PRO A 144 11.73 -7.47 -18.50
N THR A 145 11.96 -7.04 -17.26
CA THR A 145 12.97 -7.62 -16.37
C THR A 145 12.41 -7.72 -14.97
N TRP A 146 12.75 -8.80 -14.27
CA TRP A 146 12.37 -8.97 -12.87
C TRP A 146 13.47 -9.66 -12.06
N ALA A 147 13.46 -9.40 -10.77
CA ALA A 147 14.31 -10.04 -9.79
C ALA A 147 13.47 -10.48 -8.60
N THR A 148 13.76 -11.67 -8.08
CA THR A 148 13.09 -12.21 -6.91
C THR A 148 14.09 -12.92 -6.01
N SER A 149 13.82 -12.91 -4.72
CA SER A 149 14.41 -13.81 -3.74
C SER A 149 13.27 -14.44 -2.96
N CYS A 150 13.21 -15.78 -2.95
CA CYS A 150 12.16 -16.53 -2.26
C CYS A 150 12.68 -17.53 -1.25
N GLU A 151 14.00 -17.70 -1.17
CA GLU A 151 14.61 -18.53 -0.15
C GLU A 151 15.27 -17.64 0.90
N PRO A 152 15.12 -17.97 2.19
CA PRO A 152 15.98 -17.42 3.22
C PRO A 152 17.41 -17.82 2.84
N GLU A 153 18.18 -16.90 2.24
CA GLU A 153 19.59 -17.19 2.00
C GLU A 153 20.23 -17.52 3.35
N PRO A 154 21.02 -18.60 3.44
CA PRO A 154 21.75 -18.92 4.66
C PRO A 154 22.53 -17.67 5.10
N ALA A 155 22.49 -17.40 6.41
CA ALA A 155 22.73 -16.11 7.08
C ALA A 155 24.07 -15.37 6.81
N ALA A 156 24.87 -15.81 5.84
CA ALA A 156 26.17 -15.28 5.47
C ALA A 156 26.13 -13.97 4.65
N ILE A 157 24.99 -13.55 4.09
CA ILE A 157 24.88 -12.25 3.40
C ILE A 157 24.08 -11.26 4.26
N LYS A 158 24.61 -10.97 5.46
CA LYS A 158 24.17 -9.79 6.21
C LYS A 158 24.78 -8.55 5.56
N THR A 159 23.96 -7.51 5.46
CA THR A 159 24.29 -6.18 4.92
C THR A 159 24.71 -6.17 3.44
N THR A 160 23.73 -6.03 2.54
CA THR A 160 23.43 -4.76 1.85
C THR A 160 22.37 -5.05 0.77
N LEU A 161 21.10 -4.79 1.04
CA LEU A 161 20.04 -4.93 0.02
C LEU A 161 20.36 -4.03 -1.20
N GLY A 162 20.93 -2.84 -0.98
CA GLY A 162 21.37 -1.93 -2.04
C GLY A 162 22.52 -2.46 -2.92
N SER A 163 23.56 -3.07 -2.37
CA SER A 163 24.66 -3.64 -3.18
C SER A 163 24.30 -5.00 -3.76
N THR A 164 23.42 -5.78 -3.10
CA THR A 164 22.97 -7.09 -3.60
C THR A 164 21.99 -6.93 -4.74
N LEU A 165 21.04 -5.99 -4.63
CA LEU A 165 20.21 -5.58 -5.76
C LEU A 165 21.12 -5.14 -6.90
N LYS A 166 22.03 -4.16 -6.71
CA LYS A 166 22.96 -3.72 -7.78
C LYS A 166 23.85 -4.85 -8.33
N LYS A 167 24.51 -5.67 -7.51
CA LYS A 167 25.44 -6.73 -7.98
C LYS A 167 24.72 -7.86 -8.71
N ARG A 168 23.56 -8.33 -8.22
CA ARG A 168 22.75 -9.34 -8.94
C ARG A 168 22.11 -8.75 -10.20
N TRP A 169 21.75 -7.45 -10.19
CA TRP A 169 21.19 -6.74 -11.35
C TRP A 169 22.10 -6.80 -12.58
N PHE A 170 23.42 -6.75 -12.38
CA PHE A 170 24.40 -6.77 -13.47
C PHE A 170 24.96 -8.16 -13.81
N SER A 171 24.66 -9.21 -13.03
CA SER A 171 25.39 -10.49 -13.14
C SER A 171 24.59 -11.67 -13.71
N ARG A 172 23.39 -11.48 -14.27
CA ARG A 172 22.62 -12.59 -14.86
C ARG A 172 22.92 -12.77 -16.35
N SER A 173 24.10 -13.34 -16.65
CA SER A 173 24.35 -14.07 -17.89
C SER A 173 24.17 -15.56 -17.63
N LYS A 174 23.64 -16.26 -18.65
CA LYS A 174 23.16 -17.65 -18.63
C LYS A 174 24.14 -18.65 -17.99
N GLY A 175 23.91 -19.05 -16.74
CA GLY A 175 24.53 -20.22 -16.12
C GLY A 175 23.48 -21.30 -15.86
N LYS A 176 23.46 -22.36 -16.67
CA LYS A 176 22.64 -23.56 -16.41
C LYS A 176 23.34 -24.38 -15.33
N GLU A 177 22.87 -24.29 -14.09
CA GLU A 177 23.28 -25.19 -13.02
C GLU A 177 22.51 -26.52 -13.18
N LYS A 178 23.25 -27.62 -13.31
CA LYS A 178 22.67 -28.97 -13.47
C LYS A 178 22.35 -29.53 -12.09
N SER A 179 21.06 -29.59 -11.74
CA SER A 179 20.59 -30.27 -10.53
C SER A 179 20.49 -31.80 -10.74
N GLN A 180 20.82 -32.56 -9.68
CA GLN A 180 20.69 -34.02 -9.63
C GLN A 180 19.23 -34.48 -9.53
N PRO A 181 18.89 -35.69 -10.02
CA PRO A 181 17.52 -36.21 -10.00
C PRO A 181 17.14 -36.73 -8.60
N GLU A 182 16.09 -36.17 -8.01
CA GLU A 182 15.46 -36.69 -6.80
C GLU A 182 14.52 -37.89 -7.09
N PRO A 183 14.34 -38.81 -6.12
CA PRO A 183 13.51 -40.00 -6.27
C PRO A 183 12.01 -39.66 -6.34
N LYS A 184 11.30 -40.33 -7.25
CA LYS A 184 9.87 -40.18 -7.51
C LYS A 184 9.02 -40.57 -6.30
N ARG A 185 8.42 -39.59 -5.61
CA ARG A 185 7.30 -39.79 -4.69
C ARG A 185 5.98 -39.47 -5.38
N GLU A 186 4.98 -40.31 -5.12
CA GLU A 186 3.61 -40.22 -5.61
C GLU A 186 2.90 -38.96 -5.07
N HIS A 187 2.32 -38.16 -6.00
CA HIS A 187 1.26 -37.17 -5.80
C HIS A 187 1.34 -36.16 -4.63
N ASP A 188 2.54 -35.79 -4.20
CA ASP A 188 2.70 -34.62 -3.34
C ASP A 188 2.40 -33.34 -4.14
N ALA A 189 1.51 -32.49 -3.60
CA ALA A 189 1.26 -31.17 -4.16
C ALA A 189 2.61 -30.44 -4.34
N PRO A 190 2.83 -29.74 -5.46
CA PRO A 190 4.11 -29.10 -5.73
C PRO A 190 4.50 -28.23 -4.54
N SER A 191 5.77 -28.34 -4.12
CA SER A 191 6.28 -27.57 -3.01
C SER A 191 5.99 -26.08 -3.24
N LYS A 192 5.75 -25.33 -2.16
CA LYS A 192 5.40 -23.90 -2.25
C LYS A 192 6.46 -23.10 -3.03
N SER A 193 7.74 -23.48 -2.88
CA SER A 193 8.84 -22.90 -3.65
C SER A 193 8.74 -23.24 -5.14
N ALA A 194 8.29 -24.44 -5.51
CA ALA A 194 8.06 -24.82 -6.90
C ALA A 194 6.93 -24.00 -7.54
N GLN A 195 5.85 -23.71 -6.82
CA GLN A 195 4.75 -22.88 -7.35
C GLN A 195 5.17 -21.43 -7.58
N TRP A 196 5.85 -20.82 -6.61
CA TRP A 196 6.41 -19.48 -6.79
C TRP A 196 7.35 -19.44 -8.01
N SER A 197 8.29 -20.39 -8.08
CA SER A 197 9.25 -20.47 -9.18
C SER A 197 8.55 -20.61 -10.53
N ARG A 198 7.55 -21.49 -10.62
CA ARG A 198 6.74 -21.69 -11.82
C ARG A 198 5.96 -20.44 -12.21
N TRP A 199 5.39 -19.70 -11.25
CA TRP A 199 4.71 -18.45 -11.54
C TRP A 199 5.66 -17.38 -12.07
N VAL A 200 6.86 -17.27 -11.47
CA VAL A 200 7.91 -16.34 -11.92
C VAL A 200 8.43 -16.68 -13.32
N GLU A 201 8.62 -17.97 -13.62
CA GLU A 201 8.99 -18.45 -14.97
C GLU A 201 7.92 -18.13 -16.01
N ASN A 202 6.66 -18.10 -15.59
CA ASN A 202 5.53 -17.78 -16.44
C ASN A 202 5.22 -16.29 -16.50
N LEU A 203 6.02 -15.38 -15.94
CA LEU A 203 5.73 -13.95 -16.01
C LEU A 203 5.59 -13.43 -17.45
N PRO A 204 4.87 -12.32 -17.67
CA PRO A 204 4.73 -11.76 -19.01
C PRO A 204 6.06 -11.29 -19.59
N THR A 205 6.27 -11.59 -20.87
CA THR A 205 7.49 -11.23 -21.61
C THR A 205 7.33 -9.95 -22.43
N ASN A 206 6.16 -9.30 -22.37
CA ASN A 206 5.93 -7.95 -22.90
C ASN A 206 5.77 -6.94 -21.74
N LEU A 207 6.13 -5.68 -22.00
CA LEU A 207 6.17 -4.64 -20.95
C LEU A 207 4.77 -4.28 -20.44
N GLN A 208 3.76 -4.31 -21.31
CA GLN A 208 2.42 -3.86 -20.97
C GLN A 208 1.81 -4.79 -19.91
N ASP A 209 1.91 -6.09 -20.12
CA ASP A 209 1.43 -7.09 -19.18
C ASP A 209 2.29 -7.14 -17.90
N LEU A 210 3.60 -6.88 -18.01
CA LEU A 210 4.46 -6.79 -16.83
C LEU A 210 4.04 -5.62 -15.92
N LYS A 211 3.56 -4.51 -16.50
CA LYS A 211 3.00 -3.38 -15.72
C LYS A 211 1.74 -3.74 -14.96
N GLU A 212 1.04 -4.80 -15.31
CA GLU A 212 -0.13 -5.32 -14.57
C GLU A 212 0.28 -6.36 -13.52
N THR A 213 1.56 -6.71 -13.44
CA THR A 213 2.05 -7.66 -12.43
C THR A 213 2.13 -6.98 -11.07
N ARG A 214 1.56 -7.62 -10.04
CA ARG A 214 1.66 -7.16 -8.65
C ARG A 214 2.03 -8.32 -7.75
N VAL A 215 2.82 -8.01 -6.72
CA VAL A 215 3.17 -8.91 -5.64
C VAL A 215 2.97 -8.17 -4.33
N TYR A 216 2.40 -8.85 -3.34
CA TYR A 216 2.19 -8.34 -2.01
C TYR A 216 2.68 -9.38 -1.01
N PHE A 217 3.59 -8.99 -0.13
CA PHE A 217 4.06 -9.84 0.97
C PHE A 217 3.38 -9.43 2.27
N GLY A 218 2.98 -10.43 3.05
CA GLY A 218 2.51 -10.27 4.42
C GLY A 218 3.59 -10.68 5.43
N ALA A 219 3.20 -10.78 6.70
CA ALA A 219 4.07 -11.33 7.76
C ALA A 219 4.31 -12.83 7.54
N GLY A 220 5.45 -13.36 7.98
CA GLY A 220 5.81 -14.76 7.75
C GLY A 220 5.85 -15.08 6.26
N ALA A 221 5.56 -16.32 5.87
CA ALA A 221 5.67 -16.78 4.48
C ALA A 221 4.59 -16.23 3.51
N ARG A 222 3.72 -15.32 3.96
CA ARG A 222 2.48 -14.97 3.27
C ARG A 222 2.71 -14.12 2.04
N TYR A 223 1.96 -14.42 0.97
CA TYR A 223 1.94 -13.57 -0.21
C TYR A 223 0.65 -13.72 -1.03
N TYR A 224 0.35 -12.68 -1.79
CA TYR A 224 -0.58 -12.69 -2.91
C TYR A 224 0.12 -12.08 -4.13
N ALA A 225 0.07 -12.75 -5.28
CA ALA A 225 0.67 -12.27 -6.51
C ALA A 225 -0.26 -12.50 -7.69
N TYR A 226 -0.28 -11.56 -8.62
CA TYR A 226 -1.05 -11.69 -9.84
C TYR A 226 -0.36 -11.04 -11.04
N SER A 227 -0.68 -11.54 -12.22
CA SER A 227 -0.31 -10.98 -13.53
C SER A 227 -1.44 -11.23 -14.53
N THR A 228 -1.25 -10.81 -15.77
CA THR A 228 -2.17 -11.12 -16.88
C THR A 228 -2.28 -12.63 -17.16
N LYS A 229 -1.35 -13.45 -16.65
CA LYS A 229 -1.33 -14.91 -16.87
C LYS A 229 -1.90 -15.74 -15.72
N GLY A 230 -2.19 -15.12 -14.58
CA GLY A 230 -2.80 -15.80 -13.44
C GLY A 230 -2.46 -15.16 -12.12
N CYS A 231 -3.05 -15.70 -11.05
CA CYS A 231 -2.72 -15.36 -9.67
C CYS A 231 -2.28 -16.59 -8.89
N ILE A 232 -1.44 -16.35 -7.89
CA ILE A 232 -1.02 -17.33 -6.89
C ILE A 232 -1.06 -16.66 -5.52
N TRP A 233 -1.30 -17.46 -4.48
CA TRP A 233 -1.22 -16.98 -3.11
C TRP A 233 -0.73 -18.06 -2.16
N HIS A 234 -0.25 -17.62 -1.00
CA HIS A 234 0.19 -18.52 0.05
C HIS A 234 -0.14 -17.95 1.43
N ASP A 235 -0.81 -18.75 2.25
CA ASP A 235 -1.12 -18.46 3.66
C ASP A 235 -1.79 -17.08 3.87
N ILE A 236 -2.63 -16.67 2.91
CA ILE A 236 -3.44 -15.46 3.06
C ILE A 236 -4.57 -15.70 4.08
N PRO A 237 -5.15 -14.64 4.65
CA PRO A 237 -6.28 -14.78 5.58
C PRO A 237 -7.43 -15.58 4.97
N GLN A 238 -7.99 -16.55 5.70
CA GLN A 238 -9.06 -17.42 5.19
C GLN A 238 -10.29 -16.61 4.72
N LYS A 239 -10.62 -15.54 5.44
CA LYS A 239 -11.69 -14.61 5.05
C LYS A 239 -11.39 -13.90 3.72
N MET A 240 -10.13 -13.55 3.48
CA MET A 240 -9.69 -12.95 2.21
C MET A 240 -9.78 -13.97 1.07
N GLU A 241 -9.35 -15.21 1.29
CA GLU A 241 -9.45 -16.30 0.30
C GLU A 241 -10.89 -16.54 -0.14
N ALA A 242 -11.83 -16.68 0.81
CA ALA A 242 -13.25 -16.85 0.51
C ALA A 242 -13.85 -15.68 -0.29
N LEU A 243 -13.39 -14.44 -0.02
CA LEU A 243 -13.82 -13.26 -0.79
C LEU A 243 -13.26 -13.27 -2.22
N LEU A 244 -11.99 -13.66 -2.39
CA LEU A 244 -11.36 -13.80 -3.71
C LEU A 244 -12.08 -14.85 -4.55
N GLU A 245 -12.35 -16.03 -3.99
CA GLU A 245 -13.07 -17.11 -4.66
C GLU A 245 -14.47 -16.65 -5.06
N LYS A 246 -15.24 -16.10 -4.10
CA LYS A 246 -16.60 -15.61 -4.34
C LYS A 246 -16.66 -14.56 -5.45
N ARG A 247 -15.77 -13.56 -5.45
CA ARG A 247 -15.72 -12.52 -6.50
C ARG A 247 -15.24 -13.08 -7.83
N HIS A 248 -14.30 -14.01 -7.82
CA HIS A 248 -13.83 -14.68 -9.03
C HIS A 248 -14.94 -15.50 -9.69
N GLU A 249 -15.70 -16.28 -8.93
CA GLU A 249 -16.85 -17.05 -9.43
C GLU A 249 -17.95 -16.13 -9.98
N ALA A 250 -18.22 -15.01 -9.30
CA ALA A 250 -19.29 -14.09 -9.70
C ALA A 250 -18.96 -13.32 -10.98
N THR A 251 -17.75 -12.78 -11.11
CA THR A 251 -17.42 -11.84 -12.20
C THR A 251 -16.03 -12.01 -12.82
N ALA A 252 -15.30 -13.08 -12.51
CA ALA A 252 -13.91 -13.29 -12.91
C ALA A 252 -13.00 -12.08 -12.57
N THR A 253 -13.42 -11.24 -11.63
CA THR A 253 -12.76 -9.97 -11.32
C THR A 253 -11.72 -10.19 -10.24
N ARG A 254 -10.57 -9.53 -10.39
CA ARG A 254 -9.47 -9.57 -9.43
C ARG A 254 -9.39 -8.27 -8.66
N PRO A 255 -8.90 -8.29 -7.41
CA PRO A 255 -8.60 -7.05 -6.73
C PRO A 255 -7.54 -6.29 -7.53
N ARG A 256 -7.79 -5.00 -7.74
CA ARG A 256 -6.82 -4.06 -8.31
C ARG A 256 -5.65 -3.87 -7.35
N LEU A 257 -5.94 -3.86 -6.06
CA LEU A 257 -4.94 -3.73 -5.01
C LEU A 257 -5.26 -4.64 -3.83
N VAL A 258 -4.19 -5.21 -3.26
CA VAL A 258 -4.22 -5.99 -2.01
C VAL A 258 -3.26 -5.33 -1.03
N ALA A 259 -3.64 -5.21 0.23
CA ALA A 259 -2.72 -4.87 1.31
C ALA A 259 -2.80 -5.96 2.38
N LEU A 260 -1.66 -6.60 2.68
CA LEU A 260 -1.54 -7.60 3.73
C LEU A 260 -0.91 -6.96 4.97
N GLY A 261 -1.63 -6.97 6.07
CA GLY A 261 -1.19 -6.46 7.37
C GLY A 261 -0.78 -7.57 8.33
N LYS A 262 -0.66 -7.19 9.60
CA LYS A 262 -0.32 -8.06 10.72
C LYS A 262 -1.53 -8.89 11.15
N ALA A 263 -1.29 -10.09 11.70
CA ALA A 263 -2.31 -10.98 12.30
C ALA A 263 -3.60 -11.11 11.47
N ASP A 264 -3.42 -11.54 10.22
CA ASP A 264 -4.50 -11.79 9.26
C ASP A 264 -5.27 -10.55 8.79
N SER A 265 -4.79 -9.34 9.13
CA SER A 265 -5.37 -8.10 8.59
C SER A 265 -5.15 -8.01 7.07
N PHE A 266 -6.16 -7.55 6.34
CA PHE A 266 -6.08 -7.31 4.91
C PHE A 266 -7.02 -6.21 4.43
N VAL A 267 -6.72 -5.65 3.26
CA VAL A 267 -7.60 -4.80 2.47
C VAL A 267 -7.56 -5.23 1.02
N LEU A 268 -8.72 -5.39 0.39
CA LEU A 268 -8.92 -5.60 -1.03
C LEU A 268 -9.58 -4.34 -1.61
N ILE A 269 -8.99 -3.80 -2.67
CA ILE A 269 -9.62 -2.77 -3.50
C ILE A 269 -9.96 -3.39 -4.85
N TRP A 270 -11.24 -3.43 -5.18
CA TRP A 270 -11.72 -3.97 -6.44
C TRP A 270 -11.65 -2.92 -7.57
N PRO A 271 -11.72 -3.34 -8.85
CA PRO A 271 -11.69 -2.42 -9.99
C PRO A 271 -12.88 -1.45 -10.03
N ASP A 272 -14.02 -1.83 -9.44
CA ASP A 272 -15.22 -0.99 -9.30
C ASP A 272 -15.09 0.04 -8.15
N GLY A 273 -13.96 0.06 -7.44
CA GLY A 273 -13.72 0.94 -6.30
C GLY A 273 -14.32 0.44 -4.98
N THR A 274 -15.06 -0.68 -4.98
CA THR A 274 -15.54 -1.30 -3.74
C THR A 274 -14.37 -1.85 -2.92
N LEU A 275 -14.59 -1.94 -1.62
CA LEU A 275 -13.59 -2.36 -0.65
C LEU A 275 -14.11 -3.55 0.16
N ASP A 276 -13.27 -4.55 0.35
CA ASP A 276 -13.45 -5.56 1.39
C ASP A 276 -12.23 -5.55 2.30
N TYR A 277 -12.43 -5.54 3.61
CA TYR A 277 -11.32 -5.52 4.56
C TYR A 277 -11.65 -6.23 5.86
N ASP A 278 -10.59 -6.63 6.56
CA ASP A 278 -10.59 -7.02 7.95
C ASP A 278 -9.28 -6.52 8.55
N LEU A 279 -9.34 -5.59 9.50
CA LEU A 279 -8.14 -5.01 10.10
C LEU A 279 -7.83 -5.58 11.49
N CYS A 280 -8.60 -6.57 11.93
CA CYS A 280 -8.43 -7.26 13.22
C CYS A 280 -8.18 -6.31 14.41
N GLU A 281 -8.78 -5.11 14.39
CA GLU A 281 -8.60 -4.03 15.38
C GLU A 281 -7.16 -3.50 15.51
N LEU A 282 -6.25 -3.87 14.60
CA LEU A 282 -4.82 -3.51 14.66
C LEU A 282 -4.50 -2.16 13.99
N TYR A 283 -5.41 -1.65 13.15
CA TYR A 283 -5.20 -0.43 12.38
C TYR A 283 -6.38 0.55 12.52
N PRO A 284 -6.69 1.05 13.73
CA PRO A 284 -7.91 1.82 13.99
C PRO A 284 -8.02 3.11 13.16
N ASP A 285 -6.89 3.80 12.91
CA ASP A 285 -6.90 5.00 12.07
C ASP A 285 -7.14 4.69 10.59
N ALA A 286 -6.60 3.58 10.10
CA ALA A 286 -6.86 3.10 8.74
C ALA A 286 -8.31 2.61 8.60
N GLU A 287 -8.85 1.94 9.61
CA GLU A 287 -10.24 1.50 9.66
C GLU A 287 -11.21 2.67 9.64
N LYS A 288 -10.90 3.74 10.40
CA LYS A 288 -11.66 4.99 10.35
C LYS A 288 -11.64 5.61 8.95
N ALA A 289 -10.48 5.62 8.29
CA ALA A 289 -10.35 6.11 6.92
C ALA A 289 -11.15 5.26 5.91
N LEU A 290 -11.03 3.94 5.99
CA LEU A 290 -11.76 2.98 5.15
C LEU A 290 -13.28 3.10 5.37
N SER A 291 -13.75 3.30 6.59
CA SER A 291 -15.17 3.50 6.89
C SER A 291 -15.73 4.78 6.25
N SER A 292 -14.88 5.77 6.00
CA SER A 292 -15.23 7.02 5.32
C SER A 292 -15.01 7.03 3.80
N HIS A 293 -14.67 5.89 3.18
CA HIS A 293 -14.28 5.84 1.76
C HIS A 293 -15.37 6.30 0.78
N HIS A 294 -16.65 6.23 1.16
CA HIS A 294 -17.76 6.67 0.31
C HIS A 294 -17.71 8.16 -0.03
N THR A 295 -17.13 9.00 0.83
CA THR A 295 -16.97 10.44 0.56
C THR A 295 -15.64 10.75 -0.11
N THR A 296 -14.63 9.91 0.11
CA THR A 296 -13.27 10.08 -0.39
C THR A 296 -12.74 8.73 -0.87
N PRO A 297 -12.92 8.39 -2.16
CA PRO A 297 -12.49 7.10 -2.68
C PRO A 297 -11.00 6.87 -2.43
N ILE A 298 -10.63 5.64 -2.07
CA ILE A 298 -9.23 5.28 -1.79
C ILE A 298 -8.59 4.75 -3.08
N SER A 299 -7.49 5.37 -3.48
CA SER A 299 -6.77 5.00 -4.71
C SER A 299 -5.68 3.97 -4.42
N PHE A 300 -5.01 4.06 -3.27
CA PHE A 300 -3.95 3.16 -2.85
C PHE A 300 -3.91 2.99 -1.33
N ILE A 301 -3.56 1.79 -0.86
CA ILE A 301 -3.27 1.52 0.55
C ILE A 301 -2.17 0.47 0.69
N ALA A 302 -1.33 0.63 1.70
CA ALA A 302 -0.40 -0.38 2.18
C ALA A 302 -0.52 -0.47 3.69
N LEU A 303 -0.56 -1.70 4.22
CA LEU A 303 -0.47 -1.98 5.64
C LEU A 303 0.94 -2.46 5.94
N ASP A 304 1.51 -2.08 7.07
CA ASP A 304 2.78 -2.62 7.53
C ASP A 304 2.53 -4.01 8.14
N PRO A 305 3.02 -5.10 7.53
CA PRO A 305 2.76 -6.45 8.06
C PRO A 305 3.53 -6.74 9.35
N PHE A 306 4.53 -5.93 9.71
CA PHE A 306 5.40 -6.13 10.86
C PHE A 306 4.96 -5.31 12.07
N TYR A 307 4.37 -4.13 11.82
CA TYR A 307 3.96 -3.19 12.85
C TYR A 307 2.47 -2.86 12.77
N SER A 308 1.73 -3.21 13.82
CA SER A 308 0.34 -2.76 13.99
C SER A 308 0.28 -1.22 14.00
N LYS A 309 -0.80 -0.66 13.48
CA LYS A 309 -1.07 0.78 13.33
C LYS A 309 -0.29 1.49 12.23
N ALA A 310 0.76 0.91 11.67
CA ALA A 310 1.51 1.53 10.58
C ALA A 310 0.86 1.25 9.22
N TYR A 311 0.59 2.31 8.46
CA TYR A 311 -0.03 2.23 7.15
C TYR A 311 0.36 3.43 6.28
N PHE A 312 0.15 3.27 4.98
CA PHE A 312 0.24 4.33 3.99
C PHE A 312 -1.04 4.31 3.15
N LEU A 313 -1.70 5.45 3.00
CA LEU A 313 -2.99 5.55 2.33
C LEU A 313 -3.00 6.78 1.43
N GLU A 314 -3.49 6.60 0.21
CA GLU A 314 -3.72 7.64 -0.77
C GLU A 314 -5.19 7.64 -1.21
N TYR A 315 -5.78 8.82 -1.25
CA TYR A 315 -7.13 9.04 -1.73
C TYR A 315 -7.12 9.40 -3.23
N SER A 316 -8.26 9.25 -3.90
CA SER A 316 -8.49 9.69 -5.29
C SER A 316 -8.27 11.20 -5.48
N SER A 317 -8.49 11.99 -4.42
CA SER A 317 -8.17 13.42 -4.37
C SER A 317 -6.66 13.69 -4.41
N GLY A 318 -5.83 12.65 -4.27
CA GLY A 318 -4.39 12.74 -4.11
C GLY A 318 -3.96 13.15 -2.70
N MET A 319 -4.89 13.26 -1.75
CA MET A 319 -4.54 13.37 -0.34
C MET A 319 -3.77 12.13 0.09
N ILE A 320 -2.69 12.31 0.85
CA ILE A 320 -1.91 11.22 1.42
C ILE A 320 -1.98 11.30 2.94
N THR A 321 -2.23 10.15 3.58
CA THR A 321 -2.19 9.96 5.03
C THR A 321 -1.38 8.72 5.34
N TYR A 322 -0.46 8.81 6.29
CA TYR A 322 0.32 7.66 6.73
C TYR A 322 0.62 7.75 8.22
N ILE A 323 0.85 6.58 8.80
CA ILE A 323 1.45 6.42 10.12
C ILE A 323 2.59 5.43 9.95
N PHE A 324 3.79 5.83 10.36
CA PHE A 324 4.97 4.98 10.34
C PHE A 324 5.18 4.34 11.72
N SER A 325 5.82 3.17 11.73
CA SER A 325 6.16 2.48 12.97
C SER A 325 6.97 3.39 13.89
N ALA A 326 6.69 3.34 15.21
CA ALA A 326 7.44 4.07 16.21
C ALA A 326 8.94 3.71 16.27
N LEU A 327 9.33 2.59 15.62
CA LEU A 327 10.73 2.20 15.49
C LEU A 327 11.51 3.04 14.46
N ILE A 328 10.82 3.83 13.64
CA ILE A 328 11.46 4.73 12.69
C ILE A 328 11.99 5.92 13.47
N SER A 329 13.30 6.14 13.41
CA SER A 329 13.93 7.29 14.05
C SER A 329 13.32 8.60 13.53
N PRO A 330 13.25 9.67 14.35
CA PRO A 330 12.74 10.96 13.90
C PRO A 330 13.41 11.47 12.62
N LEU A 331 14.70 11.18 12.44
CA LEU A 331 15.46 11.50 11.23
C LEU A 331 14.93 10.77 9.99
N VAL A 332 14.65 9.47 10.10
CA VAL A 332 14.08 8.70 8.98
C VAL A 332 12.65 9.18 8.70
N SER A 333 11.86 9.50 9.73
CA SER A 333 10.53 10.10 9.54
C SER A 333 10.60 11.44 8.77
N GLU A 334 11.54 12.34 9.12
CA GLU A 334 11.79 13.58 8.39
C GLU A 334 12.14 13.31 6.93
N GLN A 335 13.03 12.34 6.69
CA GLN A 335 13.41 11.92 5.35
C GLN A 335 12.22 11.40 4.53
N ILE A 336 11.35 10.60 5.12
CA ILE A 336 10.13 10.15 4.43
C ILE A 336 9.25 11.33 4.07
N ASN A 337 9.02 12.24 5.01
CA ASN A 337 8.22 13.44 4.78
C ASN A 337 8.78 14.23 3.59
N LEU A 338 10.11 14.35 3.47
CA LEU A 338 10.76 14.97 2.31
C LEU A 338 10.49 14.21 1.01
N VAL A 339 10.56 12.87 1.02
CA VAL A 339 10.30 12.04 -0.18
C VAL A 339 8.85 12.15 -0.63
N VAL A 340 7.92 12.09 0.31
CA VAL A 340 6.49 12.23 0.03
C VAL A 340 6.20 13.63 -0.53
N LYS A 341 6.76 14.68 0.09
CA LYS A 341 6.62 16.07 -0.40
C LYS A 341 7.16 16.25 -1.80
N ALA A 342 8.37 15.76 -2.09
CA ALA A 342 8.95 15.84 -3.42
C ALA A 342 8.12 15.05 -4.45
N THR A 343 7.60 13.89 -4.07
CA THR A 343 6.73 13.08 -4.93
C THR A 343 5.43 13.80 -5.25
N LEU A 344 4.77 14.37 -4.22
CA LEU A 344 3.57 15.19 -4.40
C LEU A 344 3.85 16.45 -5.22
N GLN A 345 5.03 17.07 -5.05
CA GLN A 345 5.44 18.21 -5.86
C GLN A 345 5.56 17.86 -7.34
N MET A 346 6.23 16.76 -7.66
CA MET A 346 6.35 16.31 -9.06
C MET A 346 4.99 16.02 -9.69
N ARG A 347 4.07 15.44 -8.91
CA ARG A 347 2.68 15.25 -9.34
C ARG A 347 1.97 16.58 -9.57
N ALA A 348 2.10 17.53 -8.64
CA ALA A 348 1.53 18.87 -8.75
C ALA A 348 1.96 19.55 -10.04
N VAL A 349 3.26 19.58 -10.30
CA VAL A 349 3.84 20.15 -11.53
C VAL A 349 3.30 19.46 -12.78
N LYS A 350 3.21 18.12 -12.77
CA LYS A 350 2.75 17.36 -13.94
C LYS A 350 1.24 17.56 -14.21
N SER A 351 0.43 17.54 -13.17
CA SER A 351 -1.03 17.58 -13.30
C SER A 351 -1.61 19.00 -13.26
N GLY A 352 -0.82 19.99 -12.86
CA GLY A 352 -1.31 21.34 -12.55
C GLY A 352 -2.26 21.39 -11.36
N LYS A 353 -2.22 20.40 -10.46
CA LYS A 353 -3.15 20.28 -9.32
C LYS A 353 -2.45 20.57 -8.00
N THR A 354 -3.23 20.94 -7.00
CA THR A 354 -2.81 21.08 -5.61
C THR A 354 -3.15 19.82 -4.83
N TYR A 355 -2.23 19.39 -3.96
CA TYR A 355 -2.36 18.22 -3.11
C TYR A 355 -2.30 18.61 -1.64
N HIS A 356 -2.94 17.82 -0.80
CA HIS A 356 -2.95 18.00 0.65
C HIS A 356 -2.25 16.81 1.32
N LEU A 357 -1.20 17.09 2.07
CA LEU A 357 -0.48 16.11 2.88
C LEU A 357 -0.82 16.33 4.36
N LYS A 358 -1.39 15.32 4.99
CA LYS A 358 -1.73 15.36 6.42
C LYS A 358 -0.58 14.73 7.24
N GLU A 359 0.18 15.56 7.94
CA GLU A 359 1.30 15.14 8.79
C GLU A 359 0.88 15.18 10.27
N THR A 360 1.12 14.09 11.00
CA THR A 360 1.00 14.09 12.47
C THR A 360 2.37 14.39 13.09
N LYS A 361 2.47 15.50 13.83
CA LYS A 361 3.66 15.92 14.57
C LYS A 361 3.40 15.88 16.08
N SER A 362 4.44 16.00 16.89
CA SER A 362 4.35 15.99 18.36
C SER A 362 3.43 17.07 18.97
N GLY A 363 2.99 18.05 18.18
CA GLY A 363 2.04 19.10 18.59
C GLY A 363 0.66 19.04 17.93
N GLY A 364 0.33 17.97 17.18
CA GLY A 364 -0.95 17.80 16.51
C GLY A 364 -0.84 17.52 15.01
N ILE A 365 -1.97 17.67 14.34
CA ILE A 365 -2.12 17.39 12.90
C ILE A 365 -1.85 18.67 12.12
N CYS A 366 -0.88 18.63 11.20
CA CYS A 366 -0.56 19.70 10.27
C CYS A 366 -0.99 19.28 8.85
N VAL A 367 -1.71 20.15 8.14
CA VAL A 367 -2.03 19.94 6.72
C VAL A 367 -1.08 20.79 5.89
N VAL A 368 -0.21 20.15 5.12
CA VAL A 368 0.70 20.80 4.17
C VAL A 368 0.05 20.81 2.80
N VAL A 369 -0.05 22.00 2.20
CA VAL A 369 -0.56 22.18 0.84
C VAL A 369 0.62 22.19 -0.12
N ILE A 370 0.55 21.37 -1.18
CA ILE A 370 1.61 21.20 -2.17
C ILE A 370 1.04 21.55 -3.55
N SER A 371 1.50 22.66 -4.12
CA SER A 371 1.07 23.17 -5.43
C SER A 371 2.19 23.13 -6.46
N PRO A 372 1.93 23.32 -7.77
CA PRO A 372 2.97 23.35 -8.80
C PRO A 372 4.11 24.35 -8.52
N GLU A 373 3.81 25.45 -7.85
CA GLU A 373 4.74 26.54 -7.52
C GLU A 373 5.55 26.26 -6.25
N THR A 374 5.12 25.28 -5.44
CA THR A 374 5.79 24.93 -4.19
C THR A 374 7.20 24.38 -4.51
N LYS A 375 8.22 24.86 -3.80
CA LYS A 375 9.62 24.48 -4.07
C LYS A 375 10.10 23.43 -3.08
N HIS A 376 9.61 22.21 -3.23
CA HIS A 376 10.24 21.04 -2.59
C HIS A 376 11.42 20.57 -3.45
N THR A 377 12.54 21.29 -3.38
CA THR A 377 13.74 21.00 -4.17
C THR A 377 14.51 19.81 -3.61
N TRP A 378 14.15 18.62 -4.10
CA TRP A 378 14.77 17.34 -3.76
C TRP A 378 16.29 17.30 -3.91
N THR A 379 16.83 17.88 -4.99
CA THR A 379 18.26 17.79 -5.35
C THR A 379 19.18 18.69 -4.52
N ALA A 380 18.67 19.78 -3.94
CA ALA A 380 19.51 20.69 -3.17
C ALA A 380 19.63 20.26 -1.70
N GLU A 381 18.54 19.80 -1.08
CA GLU A 381 18.54 19.56 0.37
C GLU A 381 19.18 18.21 0.75
N LEU A 382 18.94 17.14 -0.01
CA LEU A 382 19.52 15.82 0.28
C LEU A 382 20.98 15.73 -0.13
N CYS A 383 21.36 16.17 -1.34
CA CYS A 383 22.77 16.18 -1.75
C CYS A 383 23.63 17.04 -0.81
N ASN A 384 23.14 18.21 -0.38
CA ASN A 384 23.90 19.06 0.54
C ASN A 384 23.97 18.49 1.97
N LYS A 385 22.93 17.79 2.45
CA LYS A 385 22.99 17.09 3.76
C LYS A 385 23.91 15.87 3.71
N GLU A 386 23.91 15.11 2.61
CA GLU A 386 24.80 13.95 2.43
C GLU A 386 26.28 14.35 2.33
N LEU A 387 26.59 15.44 1.62
CA LEU A 387 27.95 16.00 1.54
C LEU A 387 28.45 16.45 2.92
N LYS A 388 27.64 17.22 3.67
CA LYS A 388 28.03 17.73 5.00
C LYS A 388 28.25 16.63 6.04
N GLN A 389 27.40 15.60 6.05
CA GLN A 389 27.55 14.49 7.00
C GLN A 389 28.76 13.59 6.71
N GLY A 390 29.20 13.50 5.44
CA GLY A 390 30.43 12.78 5.07
C GLY A 390 31.71 13.51 5.50
N GLU A 391 31.70 14.84 5.48
CA GLU A 391 32.84 15.67 5.89
C GLU A 391 33.07 15.66 7.41
N GLU A 392 32.00 15.67 8.22
CA GLU A 392 32.09 15.62 9.68
C GLU A 392 32.60 14.27 10.20
N THR A 393 32.20 13.15 9.57
CA THR A 393 32.69 11.81 9.99
C THR A 393 34.14 11.54 9.57
N THR A 394 34.63 12.22 8.54
CA THR A 394 36.02 12.07 8.08
C THR A 394 37.00 12.93 8.90
N SER A 395 36.54 14.07 9.42
CA SER A 395 37.35 15.01 10.20
C SER A 395 37.66 14.54 11.64
N GLN A 396 36.99 13.49 12.14
CA GLN A 396 37.15 13.01 13.52
C GLN A 396 38.23 11.91 13.71
N LYS A 397 39.00 11.56 12.66
CA LYS A 397 39.91 10.38 12.69
C LYS A 397 41.42 10.64 12.57
N PHE A 398 41.89 11.87 12.58
CA PHE A 398 43.33 12.18 12.59
C PHE A 398 43.69 13.12 13.73
N GLY A 399 43.65 12.60 14.96
CA GLY A 399 44.45 13.18 16.04
C GLY A 399 45.91 12.75 15.85
N PRO A 400 46.89 13.66 15.91
CA PRO A 400 48.29 13.28 15.82
C PRO A 400 48.66 12.38 16.99
N GLY A 401 49.12 11.16 16.68
CA GLY A 401 49.75 10.29 17.66
C GLY A 401 51.00 11.00 18.20
N SER A 402 50.98 11.33 19.47
CA SER A 402 52.13 11.82 20.21
C SER A 402 53.17 10.71 20.32
N GLY A 403 54.26 10.85 19.56
CA GLY A 403 55.53 10.16 19.77
C GLY A 403 56.51 11.04 20.53
#